data_AF-A0A4V1BME5-F1
#
_entry.id   AF-A0A4V1BME5-F1
#
_cell.length_a   1.000
_cell.length_b   1.000
_cell.length_c   1.000
_cell.angle_alpha   90.00
_cell.angle_beta   90.00
_cell.angle_gamma   90.00
#
_symmetry.space_group_name_H-M   'P 1'
#
loop_
_entity.id
_entity.type
_entity.pdbx_description
1 polymer ?
#
loop_
_entity_poly.entity_id
_entity_poly.type
_entity_poly.pdbx_seq_one_letter_code
_entity_poly.pdbx_strand_id
1 'polypeptide(L)'
;MRITIESAGFTDAADACRAANQIAAMVTETLAGKLGGFGGMAGNDSTSVTFAGSYDDAARQALDTLTELTHAFIGLGRIIEATGATHRRAEIAAVCGSGGAGLPCDPVPEVDSYDHVSPADPPTCLGGQEPSFGTVDRWILDHVEGFVWPGADVALLREAAATWRSAALSIDHLDHHVDDVAQLLSRQRSPEIPLALDVLADVRSLVGDAALCLSDLGQACEDYASAVEETHDRTRALLAEIGQMIVEGAVLSVLVAGFTGGLGGGAAAGAVIARITSHAPRFRALQSSLQLAAATSATKARAARDGLRVVRERAEKLARVGARDERGSMKSPLGWGGASRVPGRPKPEVQDVRLKNYVNNLFKGTHNQSRVGDGTTMDAIRRELATGDPTHGRMHIIKGRETLRGLEKWLTHRSDASPADRQVAQSLINELKDVLGS
;
A
#
# COMPACT_ATOMS: atom_id res chain seq x y z
N MET A 1 -25.90 -27.44 -17.99
CA MET A 1 -25.10 -26.20 -18.12
C MET A 1 -24.31 -26.29 -19.41
N ARG A 2 -24.48 -25.36 -20.35
CA ARG A 2 -23.77 -25.40 -21.65
C ARG A 2 -22.46 -24.65 -21.48
N ILE A 3 -21.35 -25.39 -21.50
CA ILE A 3 -19.99 -24.85 -21.45
C ILE A 3 -19.68 -24.32 -22.85
N THR A 4 -19.21 -23.08 -22.93
CA THR A 4 -18.73 -22.45 -24.16
C THR A 4 -17.42 -21.79 -23.80
N ILE A 5 -16.32 -22.33 -24.31
CA ILE A 5 -14.96 -21.90 -24.00
C ILE A 5 -14.26 -21.69 -25.33
N GLU A 6 -13.66 -20.51 -25.50
CA GLU A 6 -12.71 -20.27 -26.58
C GLU A 6 -11.32 -20.47 -25.98
N SER A 7 -10.61 -21.51 -26.41
CA SER A 7 -9.27 -21.82 -25.90
C SER A 7 -8.24 -20.71 -26.13
N ALA A 8 -8.54 -19.74 -27.01
CA ALA A 8 -7.76 -18.51 -27.15
C ALA A 8 -7.86 -17.60 -25.91
N GLY A 9 -9.02 -17.51 -25.26
CA GLY A 9 -9.22 -16.59 -24.12
C GLY A 9 -8.42 -16.95 -22.86
N PHE A 10 -8.12 -18.23 -22.63
CA PHE A 10 -7.20 -18.65 -21.56
C PHE A 10 -5.74 -18.37 -21.91
N THR A 11 -5.34 -18.55 -23.18
CA THR A 11 -3.99 -18.20 -23.65
C THR A 11 -3.76 -16.69 -23.55
N ASP A 12 -4.69 -15.87 -24.06
CA ASP A 12 -4.59 -14.41 -23.99
C ASP A 12 -4.54 -13.92 -22.53
N ALA A 13 -5.30 -14.56 -21.63
CA ALA A 13 -5.28 -14.24 -20.20
C ALA A 13 -3.93 -14.59 -19.54
N ALA A 14 -3.30 -15.69 -19.96
CA ALA A 14 -1.96 -16.05 -19.50
C ALA A 14 -0.89 -15.08 -20.04
N ASP A 15 -1.01 -14.66 -21.30
CA ASP A 15 -0.12 -13.67 -21.91
C ASP A 15 -0.20 -12.31 -21.18
N ALA A 16 -1.40 -11.90 -20.75
CA ALA A 16 -1.58 -10.71 -19.93
C ALA A 16 -0.94 -10.85 -18.53
N CYS A 17 -0.98 -12.04 -17.91
CA CYS A 17 -0.23 -12.31 -16.67
C CYS A 17 1.28 -12.24 -16.88
N ARG A 18 1.77 -12.74 -18.01
CA ARG A 18 3.20 -12.65 -18.38
C ARG A 18 3.63 -11.21 -18.57
N ALA A 19 2.83 -10.38 -19.25
CA ALA A 19 3.10 -8.96 -19.39
C ALA A 19 3.19 -8.25 -18.02
N ALA A 20 2.24 -8.55 -17.11
CA ALA A 20 2.28 -8.01 -15.74
C ALA A 20 3.53 -8.46 -14.97
N ASN A 21 3.94 -9.73 -15.09
CA ASN A 21 5.16 -10.26 -14.50
C ASN A 21 6.41 -9.51 -15.03
N GLN A 22 6.55 -9.34 -16.34
CA GLN A 22 7.71 -8.68 -16.95
C GLN A 22 7.81 -7.20 -16.53
N ILE A 23 6.67 -6.51 -16.45
CA ILE A 23 6.63 -5.12 -15.95
C ILE A 23 7.01 -5.08 -14.47
N ALA A 24 6.44 -5.95 -13.63
CA ALA A 24 6.77 -6.01 -12.21
C ALA A 24 8.25 -6.32 -11.98
N ALA A 25 8.83 -7.26 -12.75
CA ALA A 25 10.24 -7.61 -12.72
C ALA A 25 11.13 -6.40 -13.05
N MET A 26 10.86 -5.74 -14.17
CA MET A 26 11.58 -4.54 -14.61
C MET A 26 11.52 -3.42 -13.58
N VAL A 27 10.34 -3.15 -13.00
CA VAL A 27 10.16 -2.13 -11.96
C VAL A 27 10.96 -2.49 -10.70
N THR A 28 10.93 -3.76 -10.29
CA THR A 28 11.65 -4.28 -9.12
C THR A 28 13.16 -4.10 -9.28
N GLU A 29 13.73 -4.53 -10.41
CA GLU A 29 15.16 -4.39 -10.68
C GLU A 29 15.60 -2.93 -10.83
N THR A 30 14.79 -2.12 -11.53
CA THR A 30 15.07 -0.68 -11.70
C THR A 30 15.07 0.03 -10.35
N LEU A 31 14.09 -0.27 -9.48
CA LEU A 31 14.02 0.28 -8.14
C LEU A 31 15.24 -0.14 -7.33
N ALA A 32 15.56 -1.44 -7.28
CA ALA A 32 16.73 -1.94 -6.54
C ALA A 32 18.04 -1.28 -6.99
N GLY A 33 18.25 -1.15 -8.31
CA GLY A 33 19.41 -0.47 -8.88
C GLY A 33 19.52 0.99 -8.44
N LYS A 34 18.39 1.73 -8.42
CA LYS A 34 18.35 3.12 -7.95
C LYS A 34 18.58 3.24 -6.44
N LEU A 35 17.99 2.34 -5.64
CA LEU A 35 18.20 2.32 -4.19
C LEU A 35 19.67 2.11 -3.81
N GLY A 36 20.44 1.41 -4.66
CA GLY A 36 21.90 1.30 -4.53
C GLY A 36 22.64 2.65 -4.48
N GLY A 37 22.06 3.71 -5.05
CA GLY A 37 22.63 5.07 -5.04
C GLY A 37 22.31 5.90 -3.80
N PHE A 38 21.43 5.41 -2.91
CA PHE A 38 20.95 6.19 -1.75
C PHE A 38 21.64 5.83 -0.43
N GLY A 39 22.77 5.12 -0.50
CA GLY A 39 23.57 4.82 0.69
C GLY A 39 24.06 6.10 1.39
N GLY A 40 23.91 6.16 2.71
CA GLY A 40 24.33 7.32 3.51
C GLY A 40 23.51 8.61 3.31
N MET A 41 22.33 8.58 2.69
CA MET A 41 21.53 9.81 2.50
C MET A 41 20.99 10.41 3.80
N ALA A 42 20.86 9.63 4.88
CA ALA A 42 20.23 10.06 6.12
C ALA A 42 21.17 10.83 7.07
N GLY A 43 22.47 10.87 6.81
CA GLY A 43 23.45 11.47 7.72
C GLY A 43 23.98 10.49 8.78
N ASN A 44 25.04 10.89 9.48
CA ASN A 44 25.73 10.08 10.48
C ASN A 44 25.53 10.58 11.93
N ASP A 45 24.54 11.45 12.16
CA ASP A 45 24.29 12.05 13.46
C ASP A 45 23.25 11.28 14.31
N SER A 46 23.14 11.64 15.59
CA SER A 46 22.22 10.96 16.52
C SER A 46 20.74 11.03 16.12
N THR A 47 20.34 12.01 15.32
CA THR A 47 18.94 12.19 14.89
C THR A 47 18.59 11.32 13.69
N SER A 48 19.59 10.86 12.92
CA SER A 48 19.37 10.05 11.72
C SER A 48 19.14 8.57 12.01
N VAL A 49 19.73 8.03 13.08
CA VAL A 49 19.70 6.59 13.41
C VAL A 49 18.30 5.99 13.44
N THR A 50 17.33 6.70 14.04
CA THR A 50 15.96 6.19 14.20
C THR A 50 15.22 6.11 12.86
N PHE A 51 15.35 7.15 12.04
CA PHE A 51 14.80 7.15 10.68
C PHE A 51 15.49 6.09 9.83
N ALA A 52 16.82 6.08 9.84
CA ALA A 52 17.62 5.22 8.98
C ALA A 52 17.31 3.73 9.19
N GLY A 53 17.33 3.25 10.44
CA GLY A 53 17.00 1.85 10.71
C GLY A 53 15.58 1.46 10.29
N SER A 54 14.62 2.38 10.42
CA SER A 54 13.23 2.11 10.04
C SER A 54 13.03 2.15 8.51
N TYR A 55 13.74 3.04 7.83
CA TYR A 55 13.76 3.12 6.37
C TYR A 55 14.44 1.90 5.76
N ASP A 56 15.62 1.52 6.25
CA ASP A 56 16.40 0.39 5.71
C ASP A 56 15.60 -0.93 5.79
N ASP A 57 14.96 -1.18 6.94
CA ASP A 57 14.06 -2.34 7.12
C ASP A 57 12.89 -2.33 6.13
N ALA A 58 12.30 -1.15 5.92
CA ALA A 58 11.16 -1.01 5.03
C ALA A 58 11.55 -1.12 3.55
N ALA A 59 12.71 -0.60 3.17
CA ALA A 59 13.25 -0.69 1.81
C ALA A 59 13.55 -2.14 1.43
N ARG A 60 14.16 -2.92 2.34
CA ARG A 60 14.38 -4.37 2.13
C ARG A 60 13.05 -5.11 1.99
N GLN A 61 12.12 -4.88 2.92
CA GLN A 61 10.80 -5.49 2.88
C GLN A 61 10.04 -5.15 1.59
N ALA A 62 10.19 -3.94 1.06
CA ALA A 62 9.59 -3.54 -0.21
C ALA A 62 10.11 -4.37 -1.38
N LEU A 63 11.43 -4.55 -1.52
CA LEU A 63 12.02 -5.37 -2.58
C LEU A 63 11.61 -6.84 -2.46
N ASP A 64 11.56 -7.39 -1.24
CA ASP A 64 11.07 -8.73 -0.98
C ASP A 64 9.60 -8.88 -1.40
N THR A 65 8.76 -7.89 -1.06
CA THR A 65 7.34 -7.90 -1.42
C THR A 65 7.13 -7.81 -2.94
N LEU A 66 7.87 -6.95 -3.63
CA LEU A 66 7.78 -6.81 -5.09
C LEU A 66 8.30 -8.04 -5.83
N THR A 67 9.32 -8.71 -5.29
CA THR A 67 9.79 -10.01 -5.77
C THR A 67 8.69 -11.07 -5.66
N GLU A 68 8.05 -11.20 -4.49
CA GLU A 68 6.94 -12.16 -4.33
C GLU A 68 5.72 -11.81 -5.19
N LEU A 69 5.41 -10.52 -5.38
CA LEU A 69 4.35 -10.09 -6.28
C LEU A 69 4.66 -10.44 -7.74
N THR A 70 5.91 -10.25 -8.17
CA THR A 70 6.40 -10.65 -9.49
C THR A 70 6.25 -12.17 -9.69
N HIS A 71 6.61 -12.97 -8.68
CA HIS A 71 6.46 -14.43 -8.72
C HIS A 71 5.00 -14.89 -8.61
N ALA A 72 4.11 -14.13 -7.97
CA ALA A 72 2.69 -14.43 -7.93
C ALA A 72 2.04 -14.40 -9.32
N PHE A 73 2.47 -13.49 -10.21
CA PHE A 73 2.02 -13.46 -11.61
C PHE A 73 2.47 -14.70 -12.40
N ILE A 74 3.64 -15.27 -12.08
CA ILE A 74 4.09 -16.56 -12.66
C ILE A 74 3.13 -17.68 -12.25
N GLY A 75 2.82 -17.78 -10.95
CA GLY A 75 1.90 -18.79 -10.42
C GLY A 75 0.51 -18.67 -11.04
N LEU A 76 -0.02 -17.45 -11.13
CA LEU A 76 -1.32 -17.15 -11.73
C LEU A 76 -1.37 -17.54 -13.21
N GLY A 77 -0.40 -17.09 -14.00
CA GLY A 77 -0.30 -17.39 -15.43
C GLY A 77 -0.25 -18.89 -15.69
N ARG A 78 0.60 -19.63 -14.96
CA ARG A 78 0.72 -21.09 -15.08
C ARG A 78 -0.58 -21.83 -14.76
N ILE A 79 -1.36 -21.37 -13.79
CA ILE A 79 -2.66 -22.00 -13.46
C ILE A 79 -3.68 -21.73 -14.56
N ILE A 80 -3.71 -20.52 -15.11
CA ILE A 80 -4.58 -20.16 -16.23
C ILE A 80 -4.23 -21.00 -17.46
N GLU A 81 -2.94 -21.14 -17.79
CA GLU A 81 -2.45 -22.00 -18.88
C GLU A 81 -2.86 -23.46 -18.69
N ALA A 82 -2.63 -24.02 -17.49
CA ALA A 82 -3.01 -25.40 -17.16
C ALA A 82 -4.52 -25.64 -17.25
N THR A 83 -5.33 -24.66 -16.83
CA THR A 83 -6.79 -24.69 -16.94
C THR A 83 -7.22 -24.70 -18.40
N GLY A 84 -6.67 -23.81 -19.22
CA GLY A 84 -6.93 -23.75 -20.65
C GLY A 84 -6.54 -25.03 -21.39
N ALA A 85 -5.38 -25.60 -21.07
CA ALA A 85 -4.92 -26.87 -21.64
C ALA A 85 -5.86 -28.03 -21.27
N THR A 86 -6.37 -28.06 -20.04
CA THR A 86 -7.32 -29.08 -19.60
C THR A 86 -8.65 -29.00 -20.35
N HIS A 87 -9.19 -27.79 -20.55
CA HIS A 87 -10.39 -27.61 -21.38
C HIS A 87 -10.17 -28.00 -22.85
N ARG A 88 -9.01 -27.63 -23.42
CA ARG A 88 -8.66 -28.00 -24.79
C ARG A 88 -8.60 -29.52 -24.98
N ARG A 89 -7.97 -30.24 -24.04
CA ARG A 89 -7.93 -31.72 -24.04
C ARG A 89 -9.32 -32.33 -23.96
N ALA A 90 -10.18 -31.79 -23.10
CA ALA A 90 -11.57 -32.25 -22.96
C ALA A 90 -12.38 -32.05 -24.25
N GLU A 91 -12.20 -30.90 -24.92
CA GLU A 91 -12.87 -30.61 -26.20
C GLU A 91 -12.41 -31.56 -27.31
N ILE A 92 -11.10 -31.76 -27.46
CA ILE A 92 -10.54 -32.70 -28.45
C ILE A 92 -11.07 -34.13 -28.21
N ALA A 93 -11.10 -34.58 -26.95
CA ALA A 93 -11.62 -35.89 -26.60
C ALA A 93 -13.13 -36.04 -26.89
N ALA A 94 -13.91 -34.97 -26.70
CA ALA A 94 -15.33 -34.95 -27.01
C ALA A 94 -15.60 -34.99 -28.54
N VAL A 95 -14.78 -34.28 -29.33
CA VAL A 95 -14.92 -34.21 -30.80
C VAL A 95 -14.47 -35.50 -31.49
N CYS A 96 -13.36 -36.09 -31.08
CA CYS A 96 -12.78 -37.26 -31.77
C CYS A 96 -13.43 -38.60 -31.39
N GLY A 97 -14.20 -38.65 -30.30
CA GLY A 97 -14.68 -39.91 -29.72
C GLY A 97 -13.55 -40.82 -29.23
N SER A 98 -13.89 -41.88 -28.47
CA SER A 98 -12.91 -42.78 -27.83
C SER A 98 -12.06 -43.65 -28.79
N GLY A 99 -12.08 -43.39 -30.09
CA GLY A 99 -11.46 -44.22 -31.13
C GLY A 99 -10.39 -43.55 -32.01
N GLY A 100 -10.04 -42.28 -31.78
CA GLY A 100 -9.02 -41.58 -32.57
C GLY A 100 -7.60 -41.91 -32.14
N ALA A 101 -6.94 -42.85 -32.82
CA ALA A 101 -5.50 -43.06 -32.71
C ALA A 101 -4.75 -41.81 -33.21
N GLY A 102 -4.01 -41.15 -32.29
CA GLY A 102 -3.19 -39.97 -32.58
C GLY A 102 -3.66 -38.73 -31.81
N LEU A 103 -3.54 -38.74 -30.48
CA LEU A 103 -3.52 -37.48 -29.73
C LEU A 103 -2.37 -36.61 -30.30
N PRO A 104 -2.59 -35.32 -30.61
CA PRO A 104 -1.48 -34.42 -30.89
C PRO A 104 -0.52 -34.49 -29.71
N CYS A 105 0.77 -34.77 -30.01
CA CYS A 105 1.87 -34.63 -29.08
C CYS A 105 1.68 -33.32 -28.31
N ASP A 106 1.71 -33.38 -26.97
CA ASP A 106 1.66 -32.19 -26.12
C ASP A 106 2.60 -31.15 -26.72
N PRO A 107 2.18 -29.87 -26.86
CA PRO A 107 3.14 -28.83 -27.17
C PRO A 107 4.25 -28.94 -26.12
N VAL A 108 5.48 -29.11 -26.61
CA VAL A 108 6.70 -29.07 -25.80
C VAL A 108 6.55 -27.90 -24.83
N PRO A 109 6.85 -28.05 -23.52
CA PRO A 109 6.72 -26.94 -22.58
C PRO A 109 7.37 -25.72 -23.20
N GLU A 110 6.56 -24.68 -23.41
CA GLU A 110 7.07 -23.41 -23.89
C GLU A 110 8.17 -23.00 -22.91
N VAL A 111 9.32 -22.57 -23.45
CA VAL A 111 10.44 -22.05 -22.64
C VAL A 111 9.84 -21.09 -21.61
N ASP A 112 10.15 -21.27 -20.33
CA ASP A 112 9.60 -20.44 -19.24
C ASP A 112 9.83 -18.96 -19.58
N SER A 113 8.76 -18.30 -20.01
CA SER A 113 8.78 -16.97 -20.63
C SER A 113 8.48 -15.86 -19.61
N TYR A 114 8.40 -16.26 -18.34
CA TYR A 114 8.28 -15.39 -17.18
C TYR A 114 9.66 -15.01 -16.64
N ASP A 115 9.77 -13.77 -16.18
CA ASP A 115 10.97 -13.25 -15.55
C ASP A 115 10.95 -13.56 -14.04
N HIS A 116 12.08 -14.02 -13.54
CA HIS A 116 12.35 -14.23 -12.11
C HIS A 116 13.30 -13.15 -11.64
N VAL A 117 13.03 -12.56 -10.48
CA VAL A 117 13.87 -11.49 -9.91
C VAL A 117 14.37 -11.87 -8.54
N SER A 118 15.60 -11.44 -8.24
CA SER A 118 16.20 -11.55 -6.91
C SER A 118 17.14 -10.36 -6.73
N PRO A 119 16.58 -9.16 -6.50
CA PRO A 119 17.39 -7.95 -6.34
C PRO A 119 18.28 -8.06 -5.10
N ALA A 120 19.44 -7.40 -5.14
CA ALA A 120 20.30 -7.27 -3.98
C ALA A 120 19.67 -6.34 -2.93
N ASP A 121 19.98 -6.57 -1.66
CA ASP A 121 19.60 -5.68 -0.57
C ASP A 121 20.13 -4.26 -0.81
N PRO A 122 19.32 -3.22 -0.53
CA PRO A 122 19.79 -1.85 -0.63
C PRO A 122 20.86 -1.57 0.45
N PRO A 123 21.82 -0.67 0.20
CA PRO A 123 22.76 -0.23 1.21
C PRO A 123 22.02 0.52 2.33
N THR A 124 22.66 0.59 3.51
CA THR A 124 22.11 1.42 4.59
C THR A 124 22.06 2.89 4.20
N CYS A 125 20.94 3.56 4.48
CA CYS A 125 20.83 5.00 4.31
C CYS A 125 21.55 5.77 5.42
N LEU A 126 22.00 5.10 6.50
CA LEU A 126 22.83 5.70 7.55
C LEU A 126 24.25 5.95 7.05
N GLY A 127 24.80 7.13 7.36
CA GLY A 127 26.12 7.55 6.90
C GLY A 127 26.04 8.85 6.12
N GLY A 128 27.08 9.18 5.35
CA GLY A 128 27.15 10.46 4.65
C GLY A 128 28.04 11.49 5.35
N GLN A 129 28.54 12.45 4.57
CA GLN A 129 29.52 13.44 4.99
C GLN A 129 28.86 14.69 5.56
N GLU A 130 29.50 15.27 6.55
CA GLU A 130 29.19 16.57 7.12
C GLU A 130 29.41 17.69 6.07
N PRO A 131 28.51 18.67 5.92
CA PRO A 131 28.76 19.80 5.03
C PRO A 131 29.90 20.68 5.55
N SER A 132 30.62 21.32 4.64
CA SER A 132 31.73 22.20 4.99
C SER A 132 31.22 23.53 5.57
N PHE A 133 31.32 23.70 6.89
CA PHE A 133 31.18 25.00 7.55
C PHE A 133 32.39 25.90 7.31
N GLY A 134 32.14 27.22 7.28
CA GLY A 134 33.19 28.23 7.41
C GLY A 134 33.82 28.24 8.81
N THR A 135 34.99 28.86 8.96
CA THR A 135 35.76 28.87 10.22
C THR A 135 34.97 29.45 11.39
N VAL A 136 34.20 30.53 11.16
CA VAL A 136 33.41 31.19 12.20
C VAL A 136 32.24 30.32 12.65
N ASP A 137 31.51 29.71 11.72
CA ASP A 137 30.38 28.84 12.02
C ASP A 137 30.83 27.63 12.85
N ARG A 138 31.92 26.98 12.43
CA ARG A 138 32.49 25.84 13.16
C ARG A 138 32.91 26.26 14.57
N TRP A 139 33.58 27.40 14.71
CA TRP A 139 33.94 27.92 16.01
C TRP A 139 32.72 28.23 16.90
N ILE A 140 31.64 28.80 16.37
CA ILE A 140 30.41 29.03 17.15
C ILE A 140 29.81 27.69 17.60
N LEU A 141 29.67 26.73 16.68
CA LEU A 141 29.10 25.42 16.95
C LEU A 141 29.91 24.61 17.99
N ASP A 142 31.25 24.74 18.00
CA ASP A 142 32.12 24.12 19.01
C ASP A 142 31.82 24.58 20.44
N HIS A 143 31.17 25.74 20.60
CA HIS A 143 30.78 26.29 21.90
C HIS A 143 29.31 26.02 22.26
N VAL A 144 28.53 25.38 21.38
CA VAL A 144 27.12 25.05 21.64
C VAL A 144 27.01 23.61 22.12
N GLU A 145 27.01 23.44 23.44
CA GLU A 145 26.87 22.11 24.05
C GLU A 145 25.54 21.43 23.72
N GLY A 146 25.64 20.22 23.18
CA GLY A 146 24.50 19.34 22.93
C GLY A 146 23.75 19.63 21.63
N PHE A 147 24.34 20.42 20.73
CA PHE A 147 23.88 20.54 19.35
C PHE A 147 24.76 19.70 18.42
N VAL A 148 24.15 18.93 17.53
CA VAL A 148 24.84 18.24 16.43
C VAL A 148 24.20 18.69 15.13
N TRP A 149 25.02 19.10 14.17
CA TRP A 149 24.53 19.46 12.85
C TRP A 149 23.94 18.22 12.14
N PRO A 150 22.73 18.30 11.57
CA PRO A 150 22.14 17.18 10.84
C PRO A 150 22.90 16.89 9.54
N GLY A 151 23.46 15.69 9.41
CA GLY A 151 24.35 15.32 8.29
C GLY A 151 23.65 14.82 7.03
N ALA A 152 22.32 14.83 6.99
CA ALA A 152 21.55 14.28 5.89
C ALA A 152 21.74 15.04 4.56
N ASP A 153 21.77 14.28 3.46
CA ASP A 153 21.72 14.82 2.10
C ASP A 153 20.26 15.00 1.67
N VAL A 154 19.78 16.25 1.79
CA VAL A 154 18.40 16.64 1.48
C VAL A 154 18.05 16.38 0.01
N ALA A 155 18.99 16.59 -0.91
CA ALA A 155 18.74 16.38 -2.34
C ALA A 155 18.59 14.89 -2.64
N LEU A 156 19.48 14.07 -2.08
CA LEU A 156 19.45 12.62 -2.25
C LEU A 156 18.20 12.00 -1.60
N LEU A 157 17.77 12.49 -0.44
CA LEU A 157 16.50 12.07 0.19
C LEU A 157 15.28 12.39 -0.69
N ARG A 158 15.26 13.56 -1.36
CA ARG A 158 14.19 13.94 -2.29
C ARG A 158 14.22 13.10 -3.57
N GLU A 159 15.40 12.76 -4.06
CA GLU A 159 15.56 11.84 -5.18
C GLU A 159 15.07 10.43 -4.84
N ALA A 160 15.37 9.94 -3.63
CA ALA A 160 14.80 8.70 -3.10
C ALA A 160 13.28 8.78 -3.01
N ALA A 161 12.74 9.90 -2.51
CA ALA A 161 11.29 10.13 -2.43
C ALA A 161 10.60 10.07 -3.80
N ALA A 162 11.21 10.67 -4.83
CA ALA A 162 10.71 10.61 -6.20
C ALA A 162 10.81 9.21 -6.80
N THR A 163 11.89 8.48 -6.49
CA THR A 163 12.10 7.10 -6.95
C THR A 163 11.03 6.15 -6.40
N TRP A 164 10.73 6.24 -5.10
CA TRP A 164 9.64 5.46 -4.47
C TRP A 164 8.28 5.78 -5.08
N ARG A 165 7.96 7.07 -5.27
CA ARG A 165 6.70 7.50 -5.89
C ARG A 165 6.57 7.03 -7.34
N SER A 166 7.66 7.06 -8.11
CA SER A 166 7.67 6.53 -9.48
C SER A 166 7.41 5.02 -9.49
N ALA A 167 8.05 4.26 -8.60
CA ALA A 167 7.81 2.82 -8.49
C ALA A 167 6.38 2.52 -8.04
N ALA A 168 5.85 3.27 -7.07
CA ALA A 168 4.47 3.17 -6.62
C ALA A 168 3.49 3.30 -7.79
N LEU A 169 3.64 4.34 -8.61
CA LEU A 169 2.82 4.52 -9.80
C LEU A 169 2.95 3.34 -10.76
N SER A 170 4.17 2.89 -11.09
CA SER A 170 4.35 1.77 -12.01
C SER A 170 3.73 0.47 -11.50
N ILE A 171 3.80 0.20 -10.19
CA ILE A 171 3.14 -0.95 -9.58
C ILE A 171 1.62 -0.79 -9.61
N ASP A 172 1.08 0.37 -9.26
CA ASP A 172 -0.38 0.63 -9.27
C ASP A 172 -1.00 0.33 -10.64
N HIS A 173 -0.32 0.71 -11.74
CA HIS A 173 -0.77 0.45 -13.11
C HIS A 173 -0.83 -1.04 -13.52
N LEU A 174 -0.28 -1.95 -12.70
CA LEU A 174 -0.48 -3.38 -12.93
C LEU A 174 -1.95 -3.78 -12.75
N ASP A 175 -2.77 -2.97 -12.09
CA ASP A 175 -4.21 -3.20 -11.94
C ASP A 175 -4.92 -3.33 -13.30
N HIS A 176 -4.52 -2.56 -14.30
CA HIS A 176 -5.03 -2.66 -15.67
C HIS A 176 -4.79 -4.04 -16.28
N HIS A 177 -3.60 -4.62 -16.09
CA HIS A 177 -3.32 -5.97 -16.57
C HIS A 177 -4.14 -7.02 -15.83
N VAL A 178 -4.35 -6.86 -14.52
CA VAL A 178 -5.21 -7.75 -13.73
C VAL A 178 -6.67 -7.65 -14.19
N ASP A 179 -7.15 -6.45 -14.52
CA ASP A 179 -8.49 -6.21 -15.05
C ASP A 179 -8.65 -6.79 -16.46
N ASP A 180 -7.62 -6.72 -17.31
CA ASP A 180 -7.61 -7.36 -18.64
C ASP A 180 -7.73 -8.89 -18.51
N VAL A 181 -6.96 -9.51 -17.60
CA VAL A 181 -7.06 -10.95 -17.31
C VAL A 181 -8.48 -11.30 -16.84
N ALA A 182 -9.05 -10.51 -15.92
CA ALA A 182 -10.41 -10.73 -15.43
C ALA A 182 -11.44 -10.60 -16.56
N GLN A 183 -11.28 -9.63 -17.45
CA GLN A 183 -12.16 -9.44 -18.59
C GLN A 183 -12.12 -10.65 -19.54
N LEU A 184 -10.93 -11.16 -19.86
CA LEU A 184 -10.73 -12.32 -20.73
C LEU A 184 -11.35 -13.59 -20.15
N LEU A 185 -11.16 -13.83 -18.85
CA LEU A 185 -11.74 -14.98 -18.15
C LEU A 185 -13.26 -14.86 -17.99
N SER A 186 -13.80 -13.66 -17.77
CA SER A 186 -15.24 -13.43 -17.60
C SER A 186 -16.07 -13.82 -18.84
N ARG A 187 -15.44 -13.87 -20.01
CA ARG A 187 -16.06 -14.29 -21.28
C ARG A 187 -16.21 -15.82 -21.38
N GLN A 188 -15.50 -16.58 -20.54
CA GLN A 188 -15.53 -18.05 -20.53
C GLN A 188 -16.69 -18.56 -19.66
N ARG A 189 -17.30 -19.69 -20.04
CA ARG A 189 -18.38 -20.32 -19.26
C ARG A 189 -17.93 -21.62 -18.61
N SER A 190 -17.42 -21.53 -17.38
CA SER A 190 -16.97 -22.70 -16.61
C SER A 190 -17.17 -22.53 -15.09
N PRO A 191 -17.34 -23.60 -14.29
CA PRO A 191 -17.54 -23.50 -12.84
C PRO A 191 -16.41 -22.79 -12.06
N GLU A 192 -15.18 -22.79 -12.56
CA GLU A 192 -14.01 -22.19 -11.91
C GLU A 192 -13.85 -20.69 -12.17
N ILE A 193 -14.55 -20.12 -13.16
CA ILE A 193 -14.41 -18.70 -13.52
C ILE A 193 -14.74 -17.75 -12.35
N PRO A 194 -15.83 -17.93 -11.58
CA PRO A 194 -16.11 -17.05 -10.44
C PRO A 194 -14.97 -17.04 -9.41
N LEU A 195 -14.38 -18.21 -9.12
CA LEU A 195 -13.26 -18.31 -8.20
C LEU A 195 -12.00 -17.61 -8.75
N ALA A 196 -11.73 -17.74 -10.06
CA ALA A 196 -10.62 -17.05 -10.69
C ALA A 196 -10.79 -15.52 -10.61
N LEU A 197 -12.00 -15.01 -10.84
CA LEU A 197 -12.30 -13.57 -10.71
C LEU A 197 -12.12 -13.07 -9.28
N ASP A 198 -12.51 -13.85 -8.27
CA ASP A 198 -12.28 -13.51 -6.86
C ASP A 198 -10.77 -13.42 -6.55
N VAL A 199 -9.97 -14.37 -7.05
CA VAL A 199 -8.50 -14.35 -6.88
C VAL A 199 -7.88 -13.14 -7.58
N LEU A 200 -8.34 -12.78 -8.79
CA LEU A 200 -7.86 -11.60 -9.50
C LEU A 200 -8.21 -10.30 -8.77
N ALA A 201 -9.40 -10.20 -8.19
CA ALA A 201 -9.76 -9.06 -7.33
C ALA A 201 -8.85 -8.95 -6.10
N ASP A 202 -8.47 -10.09 -5.51
CA ASP A 202 -7.49 -10.12 -4.41
C ASP A 202 -6.10 -9.67 -4.88
N VAL A 203 -5.62 -10.12 -6.04
CA VAL A 203 -4.35 -9.67 -6.63
C VAL A 203 -4.36 -8.17 -6.90
N ARG A 204 -5.46 -7.65 -7.46
CA ARG A 204 -5.64 -6.20 -7.69
C ARG A 204 -5.53 -5.41 -6.38
N SER A 205 -6.12 -5.92 -5.30
CA SER A 205 -5.97 -5.31 -3.96
C SER A 205 -4.52 -5.34 -3.48
N LEU A 206 -3.80 -6.44 -3.68
CA LEU A 206 -2.39 -6.56 -3.27
C LEU A 206 -1.49 -5.59 -4.03
N VAL A 207 -1.73 -5.42 -5.33
CA VAL A 207 -1.03 -4.43 -6.17
C VAL A 207 -1.24 -3.01 -5.63
N GLY A 208 -2.49 -2.60 -5.38
CA GLY A 208 -2.80 -1.28 -4.84
C GLY A 208 -2.25 -1.07 -3.42
N ASP A 209 -2.36 -2.06 -2.54
CA ASP A 209 -1.81 -1.99 -1.18
C ASP A 209 -0.27 -1.85 -1.20
N ALA A 210 0.42 -2.55 -2.12
CA ALA A 210 1.86 -2.40 -2.32
C ALA A 210 2.20 -0.99 -2.79
N ALA A 211 1.52 -0.50 -3.83
CA ALA A 211 1.74 0.85 -4.39
C ALA A 211 1.56 1.95 -3.32
N LEU A 212 0.52 1.85 -2.50
CA LEU A 212 0.30 2.77 -1.38
C LEU A 212 1.47 2.77 -0.39
N CYS A 213 1.95 1.58 0.01
CA CYS A 213 3.09 1.48 0.94
C CYS A 213 4.40 2.05 0.33
N LEU A 214 4.64 1.85 -0.97
CA LEU A 214 5.79 2.46 -1.66
C LEU A 214 5.67 3.99 -1.69
N SER A 215 4.48 4.53 -1.93
CA SER A 215 4.22 5.96 -1.87
C SER A 215 4.47 6.53 -0.48
N ASP A 216 4.05 5.82 0.57
CA ASP A 216 4.29 6.20 1.97
C ASP A 216 5.78 6.21 2.34
N LEU A 217 6.59 5.32 1.77
CA LEU A 217 8.06 5.39 1.91
C LEU A 217 8.64 6.63 1.24
N GLY A 218 8.13 6.98 0.05
CA GLY A 218 8.49 8.22 -0.60
C GLY A 218 8.15 9.45 0.24
N GLN A 219 6.96 9.46 0.85
CA GLN A 219 6.55 10.55 1.74
C GLN A 219 7.41 10.62 3.02
N ALA A 220 7.78 9.49 3.61
CA ALA A 220 8.66 9.47 4.78
C ALA A 220 10.04 10.10 4.49
N CYS A 221 10.58 9.87 3.29
CA CYS A 221 11.82 10.50 2.84
C CYS A 221 11.66 12.02 2.67
N GLU A 222 10.59 12.47 2.01
CA GLU A 222 10.32 13.90 1.80
C GLU A 222 10.09 14.65 3.13
N ASP A 223 9.35 14.04 4.06
CA ASP A 223 9.09 14.60 5.39
C ASP A 223 10.40 14.77 6.17
N TYR A 224 11.28 13.77 6.10
CA TYR A 224 12.58 13.84 6.77
C TYR A 224 13.49 14.90 6.12
N ALA A 225 13.56 14.92 4.78
CA ALA A 225 14.33 15.92 4.03
C ALA A 225 13.88 17.36 4.38
N SER A 226 12.57 17.60 4.43
CA SER A 226 11.99 18.90 4.76
C SER A 226 12.34 19.33 6.18
N ALA A 227 12.29 18.41 7.14
CA ALA A 227 12.65 18.70 8.53
C ALA A 227 14.15 19.01 8.71
N VAL A 228 15.01 18.32 7.97
CA VAL A 228 16.45 18.59 7.94
C VAL A 228 16.72 19.97 7.35
N GLU A 229 16.14 20.28 6.19
CA GLU A 229 16.32 21.57 5.51
C GLU A 229 15.85 22.73 6.37
N GLU A 230 14.68 22.62 6.99
CA GLU A 230 14.15 23.61 7.94
C GLU A 230 15.10 23.81 9.14
N THR A 231 15.68 22.71 9.65
CA THR A 231 16.67 22.77 10.72
C THR A 231 17.96 23.44 10.27
N HIS A 232 18.43 23.14 9.06
CA HIS A 232 19.61 23.77 8.48
C HIS A 232 19.42 25.28 8.34
N ASP A 233 18.30 25.71 7.76
CA ASP A 233 18.01 27.12 7.52
C ASP A 233 17.88 27.92 8.82
N ARG A 234 17.15 27.37 9.80
CA ARG A 234 17.05 28.00 11.13
C ARG A 234 18.38 28.08 11.84
N THR A 235 19.21 27.03 11.73
CA THR A 235 20.54 27.02 12.34
C THR A 235 21.43 28.07 11.68
N ARG A 236 21.45 28.18 10.35
CA ARG A 236 22.20 29.23 9.64
C ARG A 236 21.73 30.63 10.03
N ALA A 237 20.41 30.84 10.19
CA ALA A 237 19.88 32.12 10.67
C ALA A 237 20.36 32.46 12.09
N LEU A 238 20.42 31.47 13.01
CA LEU A 238 20.97 31.65 14.35
C LEU A 238 22.47 31.96 14.32
N LEU A 239 23.24 31.27 13.47
CA LEU A 239 24.67 31.53 13.30
C LEU A 239 24.91 32.95 12.78
N ALA A 240 24.12 33.42 11.81
CA ALA A 240 24.19 34.79 11.31
C ALA A 240 23.82 35.83 12.39
N GLU A 241 22.76 35.58 13.18
CA GLU A 241 22.35 36.43 14.31
C GLU A 241 23.49 36.56 15.34
N ILE A 242 24.09 35.43 15.74
CA ILE A 242 25.22 35.39 16.67
C ILE A 242 26.45 36.08 16.08
N GLY A 243 26.76 35.81 14.81
CA GLY A 243 27.87 36.45 14.10
C GLY A 243 27.73 37.98 14.04
N GLN A 244 26.54 38.49 13.73
CA GLN A 244 26.27 39.92 13.71
C GLN A 244 26.39 40.55 15.10
N MET A 245 25.89 39.89 16.15
CA MET A 245 26.06 40.35 17.54
C MET A 245 27.53 40.46 17.97
N ILE A 246 28.40 39.57 17.46
CA ILE A 246 29.84 39.61 17.72
C ILE A 246 30.48 40.83 17.01
N VAL A 247 30.03 41.15 15.79
CA VAL A 247 30.51 42.31 15.01
C VAL A 247 30.04 43.64 15.64
N GLU A 248 28.77 43.76 16.02
CA GLU A 248 28.18 45.00 16.56
C GLU A 248 28.59 45.29 18.02
N GLY A 249 28.96 44.26 18.79
CA GLY A 249 29.48 44.38 20.16
C GLY A 249 30.89 44.98 20.29
N ALA A 250 31.47 45.48 19.19
CA ALA A 250 32.82 46.03 19.09
C ALA A 250 33.00 47.41 19.76
N VAL A 251 32.74 47.48 21.07
CA VAL A 251 33.42 48.44 21.97
C VAL A 251 34.53 47.74 22.79
N LEU A 252 34.73 46.43 22.63
CA LEU A 252 35.94 45.72 23.12
C LEU A 252 36.57 44.89 21.99
N SER A 253 37.31 45.60 21.14
CA SER A 253 38.06 45.16 19.98
C SER A 253 39.13 44.10 20.27
N VAL A 254 38.88 42.83 19.96
CA VAL A 254 39.96 41.82 19.76
C VAL A 254 39.66 40.81 18.64
N LEU A 255 38.40 40.50 18.34
CA LEU A 255 38.11 39.28 17.56
C LEU A 255 38.40 39.35 16.05
N VAL A 256 38.47 40.53 15.43
CA VAL A 256 38.83 40.63 14.00
C VAL A 256 40.36 40.53 13.77
N ALA A 257 41.18 40.79 14.79
CA ALA A 257 42.64 40.63 14.73
C ALA A 257 43.12 39.22 15.13
N GLY A 258 42.27 38.42 15.79
CA GLY A 258 42.61 37.11 16.35
C GLY A 258 42.49 35.91 15.40
N PHE A 259 41.86 36.05 14.24
CA PHE A 259 41.74 34.93 13.29
C PHE A 259 43.03 34.66 12.49
N THR A 260 44.02 35.55 12.52
CA THR A 260 45.35 35.38 11.89
C THR A 260 46.51 35.31 12.89
N GLY A 261 46.27 35.44 14.20
CA GLY A 261 47.34 35.45 15.20
C GLY A 261 46.90 34.95 16.59
N GLY A 262 47.45 33.79 16.97
CA GLY A 262 47.57 33.20 18.32
C GLY A 262 46.69 33.73 19.47
N LEU A 263 45.85 32.83 20.00
CA LEU A 263 44.95 32.99 21.15
C LEU A 263 45.60 33.68 22.37
N GLY A 264 45.13 34.89 22.71
CA GLY A 264 45.41 35.58 23.97
C GLY A 264 44.18 35.62 24.87
N GLY A 265 44.24 34.91 26.00
CA GLY A 265 43.17 34.88 27.01
C GLY A 265 42.98 36.24 27.69
N GLY A 266 41.75 36.74 27.66
CA GLY A 266 41.32 37.97 28.34
C GLY A 266 39.79 38.02 28.49
N ALA A 267 39.29 38.86 29.40
CA ALA A 267 37.86 38.93 29.79
C ALA A 267 36.87 39.10 28.62
N ALA A 268 37.31 39.62 27.48
CA ALA A 268 36.50 39.78 26.27
C ALA A 268 36.09 38.43 25.63
N ALA A 269 36.92 37.39 25.70
CA ALA A 269 36.60 36.06 25.17
C ALA A 269 35.48 35.38 25.96
N GLY A 270 35.49 35.54 27.30
CA GLY A 270 34.46 34.98 28.18
C GLY A 270 33.07 35.58 27.94
N ALA A 271 32.98 36.88 27.69
CA ALA A 271 31.70 37.55 27.39
C ALA A 271 31.08 37.07 26.07
N VAL A 272 31.91 36.82 25.05
CA VAL A 272 31.45 36.30 23.75
C VAL A 272 30.98 34.85 23.89
N ILE A 273 31.75 34.00 24.59
CA ILE A 273 31.35 32.61 24.87
C ILE A 273 30.03 32.58 25.67
N ALA A 274 29.91 33.41 26.72
CA ALA A 274 28.67 33.50 27.51
C ALA A 274 27.45 33.92 26.67
N ARG A 275 27.67 34.80 25.67
CA ARG A 275 26.61 35.18 24.73
C ARG A 275 26.26 34.02 23.80
N ILE A 276 27.22 33.31 23.22
CA ILE A 276 26.94 32.11 22.40
C ILE A 276 26.17 31.05 23.20
N THR A 277 26.63 30.74 24.42
CA THR A 277 25.99 29.73 25.27
C THR A 277 24.58 30.14 25.71
N SER A 278 24.29 31.44 25.79
CA SER A 278 22.93 31.93 26.03
C SER A 278 21.92 31.55 24.92
N HIS A 279 22.39 31.28 23.70
CA HIS A 279 21.55 30.80 22.59
C HIS A 279 21.45 29.26 22.53
N ALA A 280 22.19 28.51 23.37
CA ALA A 280 22.16 27.04 23.38
C ALA A 280 20.74 26.43 23.50
N PRO A 281 19.78 27.00 24.27
CA PRO A 281 18.41 26.50 24.29
C PRO A 281 17.72 26.53 22.93
N ARG A 282 18.01 27.52 22.07
CA ARG A 282 17.42 27.63 20.72
C ARG A 282 17.94 26.52 19.82
N PHE A 283 19.24 26.23 19.86
CA PHE A 283 19.83 25.09 19.12
C PHE A 283 19.28 23.74 19.59
N ARG A 284 19.16 23.52 20.90
CA ARG A 284 18.55 22.29 21.45
C ARG A 284 17.09 22.12 21.05
N ALA A 285 16.33 23.21 20.98
CA ALA A 285 14.95 23.17 20.50
C ALA A 285 14.88 22.71 19.03
N LEU A 286 15.78 23.18 18.17
CA LEU A 286 15.87 22.73 16.77
C LEU A 286 16.17 21.23 16.68
N GLN A 287 17.15 20.74 17.43
CA GLN A 287 17.47 19.31 17.44
C GLN A 287 16.31 18.46 17.98
N SER A 288 15.60 18.95 19.01
CA SER A 288 14.42 18.26 19.55
C SER A 288 13.28 18.19 18.51
N SER A 289 13.05 19.28 17.76
CA SER A 289 12.05 19.25 16.68
C SER A 289 12.43 18.29 15.56
N LEU A 290 13.73 18.23 15.21
CA LEU A 290 14.21 17.30 14.20
C LEU A 290 14.09 15.84 14.66
N GLN A 291 14.41 15.54 15.92
CA GLN A 291 14.23 14.20 16.48
C GLN A 291 12.76 13.74 16.42
N LEU A 292 11.82 14.64 16.70
CA LEU A 292 10.38 14.35 16.60
C LEU A 292 9.95 14.11 15.14
N ALA A 293 10.43 14.92 14.21
CA ALA A 293 10.18 14.73 12.79
C ALA A 293 10.76 13.40 12.28
N ALA A 294 12.01 13.09 12.62
CA ALA A 294 12.67 11.83 12.31
C ALA A 294 11.89 10.62 12.87
N ALA A 295 11.41 10.70 14.11
CA ALA A 295 10.58 9.66 14.71
C ALA A 295 9.21 9.50 14.01
N THR A 296 8.63 10.59 13.52
CA THR A 296 7.39 10.59 12.74
C THR A 296 7.59 9.92 11.39
N SER A 297 8.63 10.30 10.64
CA SER A 297 9.01 9.66 9.38
C SER A 297 9.36 8.18 9.57
N ALA A 298 10.06 7.84 10.65
CA ALA A 298 10.36 6.46 11.02
C ALA A 298 9.08 5.63 11.28
N THR A 299 8.07 6.23 11.91
CA THR A 299 6.78 5.58 12.16
C THR A 299 6.03 5.29 10.86
N LYS A 300 6.05 6.22 9.91
CA LYS A 300 5.49 6.00 8.57
C LYS A 300 6.22 4.86 7.84
N ALA A 301 7.56 4.85 7.87
CA ALA A 301 8.34 3.78 7.25
C ALA A 301 8.02 2.40 7.85
N ARG A 302 7.86 2.30 9.18
CA ARG A 302 7.44 1.05 9.84
C ARG A 302 6.03 0.61 9.44
N ALA A 303 5.09 1.56 9.33
CA ALA A 303 3.73 1.26 8.89
C ALA A 303 3.73 0.72 7.44
N ALA A 304 4.49 1.34 6.55
CA ALA A 304 4.66 0.87 5.18
C ALA A 304 5.31 -0.53 5.15
N ARG A 305 6.36 -0.77 5.93
CA ARG A 305 6.98 -2.11 6.08
C ARG A 305 5.96 -3.16 6.52
N ASP A 306 5.18 -2.86 7.56
CA ASP A 306 4.22 -3.81 8.11
C ASP A 306 3.09 -4.10 7.10
N GLY A 307 2.65 -3.11 6.32
CA GLY A 307 1.72 -3.27 5.20
C GLY A 307 2.32 -4.14 4.08
N LEU A 308 3.55 -3.87 3.66
CA LEU A 308 4.28 -4.65 2.65
C LEU A 308 4.47 -6.11 3.07
N ARG A 309 4.72 -6.39 4.35
CA ARG A 309 4.80 -7.76 4.87
C ARG A 309 3.46 -8.49 4.70
N VAL A 310 2.33 -7.83 5.00
CA VAL A 310 0.99 -8.43 4.79
C VAL A 310 0.76 -8.72 3.30
N VAL A 311 1.16 -7.82 2.41
CA VAL A 311 1.09 -8.05 0.97
C VAL A 311 1.94 -9.26 0.57
N ARG A 312 3.19 -9.32 1.03
CA ARG A 312 4.13 -10.41 0.75
C ARG A 312 3.57 -11.77 1.15
N GLU A 313 3.08 -11.89 2.38
CA GLU A 313 2.51 -13.14 2.91
C GLU A 313 1.30 -13.63 2.09
N ARG A 314 0.51 -12.70 1.52
CA ARG A 314 -0.61 -13.04 0.65
C ARG A 314 -0.17 -13.39 -0.77
N ALA A 315 0.81 -12.67 -1.32
CA ALA A 315 1.39 -12.94 -2.65
C ALA A 315 2.12 -14.30 -2.69
N GLU A 316 2.89 -14.62 -1.65
CA GLU A 316 3.62 -15.90 -1.53
C GLU A 316 2.67 -17.11 -1.58
N LYS A 317 1.45 -16.98 -1.03
CA LYS A 317 0.43 -18.04 -1.13
C LYS A 317 -0.02 -18.29 -2.56
N LEU A 318 -0.05 -17.26 -3.42
CA LEU A 318 -0.40 -17.37 -4.84
C LEU A 318 0.75 -17.97 -5.66
N ALA A 319 1.99 -17.54 -5.38
CA ALA A 319 3.18 -18.05 -6.04
C ALA A 319 3.38 -19.57 -5.82
N ARG A 320 2.96 -20.09 -4.66
CA ARG A 320 3.12 -21.51 -4.27
C ARG A 320 2.02 -22.45 -4.76
N VAL A 321 1.05 -21.95 -5.52
CA VAL A 321 -0.05 -22.78 -6.02
C VAL A 321 0.44 -23.61 -7.20
N GLY A 322 0.80 -24.86 -6.93
CA GLY A 322 1.07 -25.82 -7.99
C GLY A 322 -0.22 -26.15 -8.75
N ALA A 323 -0.15 -26.16 -10.08
CA ALA A 323 -1.18 -26.78 -10.92
C ALA A 323 -1.19 -28.29 -10.63
N ARG A 324 -1.92 -28.72 -9.61
CA ARG A 324 -2.16 -30.14 -9.38
C ARG A 324 -3.23 -30.59 -10.37
N ASP A 325 -2.82 -31.43 -11.31
CA ASP A 325 -3.74 -32.31 -12.04
C ASP A 325 -4.54 -33.08 -11.00
N GLU A 326 -5.82 -32.75 -10.83
CA GLU A 326 -6.88 -33.68 -10.40
C GLU A 326 -8.22 -32.96 -10.20
N ARG A 327 -9.18 -33.31 -11.05
CA ARG A 327 -10.64 -33.20 -10.84
C ARG A 327 -11.13 -31.90 -10.20
N GLY A 328 -11.31 -30.86 -11.01
CA GLY A 328 -12.50 -29.98 -10.96
C GLY A 328 -12.88 -29.32 -9.62
N SER A 329 -11.99 -29.21 -8.64
CA SER A 329 -12.18 -28.34 -7.48
C SER A 329 -10.90 -27.57 -7.20
N MET A 330 -10.78 -26.37 -7.78
CA MET A 330 -9.83 -25.40 -7.25
C MET A 330 -10.35 -24.94 -5.88
N LYS A 331 -9.51 -25.05 -4.85
CA LYS A 331 -9.70 -24.35 -3.58
C LYS A 331 -8.93 -23.04 -3.65
N SER A 332 -9.52 -21.94 -3.18
CA SER A 332 -8.81 -20.64 -3.14
C SER A 332 -7.48 -20.80 -2.40
N PRO A 333 -6.34 -20.45 -3.03
CA PRO A 333 -5.01 -20.44 -2.40
C PRO A 333 -4.92 -19.59 -1.14
N LEU A 334 -5.76 -18.56 -1.08
CA LEU A 334 -5.73 -17.55 -0.03
C LEU A 334 -6.41 -18.01 1.26
N GLY A 335 -7.05 -19.19 1.24
CA GLY A 335 -7.89 -19.67 2.33
C GLY A 335 -9.13 -18.78 2.49
N TRP A 336 -10.27 -19.37 2.85
CA TRP A 336 -11.42 -18.57 3.25
C TRP A 336 -11.04 -17.71 4.48
N GLY A 337 -10.78 -16.44 4.23
CA GLY A 337 -10.31 -15.50 5.25
C GLY A 337 -10.16 -14.04 4.78
N GLY A 338 -10.16 -13.78 3.47
CA GLY A 338 -10.30 -12.43 2.92
C GLY A 338 -11.75 -12.19 2.51
N ALA A 339 -12.48 -11.37 3.26
CA ALA A 339 -13.76 -10.88 2.79
C ALA A 339 -13.53 -10.11 1.48
N SER A 340 -14.09 -10.61 0.37
CA SER A 340 -14.27 -9.83 -0.86
C SER A 340 -14.83 -8.47 -0.45
N ARG A 341 -14.02 -7.41 -0.58
CA ARG A 341 -14.45 -6.04 -0.25
C ARG A 341 -15.29 -5.52 -1.41
N VAL A 342 -16.47 -6.12 -1.59
CA VAL A 342 -17.59 -5.41 -2.20
C VAL A 342 -17.71 -4.07 -1.46
N PRO A 343 -17.69 -2.93 -2.17
CA PRO A 343 -17.92 -1.63 -1.55
C PRO A 343 -19.23 -1.68 -0.75
N GLY A 344 -19.22 -1.18 0.49
CA GLY A 344 -20.42 -1.14 1.30
C GLY A 344 -21.51 -0.37 0.56
N ARG A 345 -22.70 -0.96 0.37
CA ARG A 345 -23.74 -0.34 -0.45
C ARG A 345 -24.09 1.05 0.09
N PRO A 346 -24.18 2.09 -0.76
CA PRO A 346 -24.58 3.43 -0.33
C PRO A 346 -25.94 3.38 0.33
N LYS A 347 -26.01 3.94 1.54
CA LYS A 347 -27.23 3.96 2.32
C LYS A 347 -28.17 5.05 1.78
N PRO A 348 -29.45 4.74 1.49
CA PRO A 348 -30.39 5.73 1.01
C PRO A 348 -30.70 6.77 2.09
N GLU A 349 -30.80 8.04 1.68
CA GLU A 349 -31.23 9.13 2.56
C GLU A 349 -32.76 9.18 2.63
N VAL A 350 -33.29 9.32 3.85
CA VAL A 350 -34.73 9.38 4.13
C VAL A 350 -35.01 10.43 5.20
N GLN A 351 -36.17 11.08 5.11
CA GLN A 351 -36.56 12.16 6.02
C GLN A 351 -37.36 11.64 7.21
N ASP A 352 -38.24 10.66 7.01
CA ASP A 352 -39.04 10.07 8.09
C ASP A 352 -38.17 9.30 9.11
N VAL A 353 -38.32 9.65 10.39
CA VAL A 353 -37.54 9.09 11.50
C VAL A 353 -37.76 7.58 11.65
N ARG A 354 -38.99 7.09 11.43
CA ARG A 354 -39.28 5.65 11.54
C ARG A 354 -38.70 4.88 10.35
N LEU A 355 -38.80 5.41 9.14
CA LEU A 355 -38.19 4.82 7.95
C LEU A 355 -36.66 4.77 8.09
N LYS A 356 -36.06 5.85 8.61
CA LYS A 356 -34.62 5.91 8.89
C LYS A 356 -34.16 4.78 9.81
N ASN A 357 -34.96 4.38 10.79
CA ASN A 357 -34.62 3.27 11.68
C ASN A 357 -34.59 1.92 10.94
N TYR A 358 -35.54 1.68 10.02
CA TYR A 358 -35.49 0.49 9.17
C TYR A 358 -34.27 0.51 8.26
N VAL A 359 -34.00 1.62 7.57
CA VAL A 359 -32.81 1.79 6.72
C VAL A 359 -31.52 1.57 7.53
N ASN A 360 -31.39 2.18 8.71
CA ASN A 360 -30.24 1.97 9.60
C ASN A 360 -30.05 0.50 9.95
N ASN A 361 -31.13 -0.22 10.21
CA ASN A 361 -31.08 -1.63 10.58
C ASN A 361 -30.66 -2.55 9.44
N LEU A 362 -31.07 -2.23 8.20
CA LEU A 362 -30.70 -3.01 7.02
C LEU A 362 -29.28 -2.75 6.55
N PHE A 363 -28.78 -1.52 6.72
CA PHE A 363 -27.44 -1.08 6.30
C PHE A 363 -26.41 -1.08 7.43
N LYS A 364 -26.74 -1.63 8.61
CA LYS A 364 -25.84 -1.60 9.79
C LYS A 364 -24.46 -2.21 9.51
N GLY A 365 -24.37 -3.19 8.61
CA GLY A 365 -23.12 -3.91 8.31
C GLY A 365 -22.21 -3.22 7.29
N THR A 366 -22.66 -2.18 6.58
CA THR A 366 -21.88 -1.55 5.50
C THR A 366 -20.60 -0.88 5.99
N HIS A 367 -20.60 -0.39 7.23
CA HIS A 367 -19.46 0.24 7.88
C HIS A 367 -18.57 -0.73 8.69
N ASN A 368 -18.88 -2.03 8.72
CA ASN A 368 -18.06 -3.01 9.45
C ASN A 368 -16.80 -3.35 8.64
N GLN A 369 -15.62 -3.24 9.26
CA GLN A 369 -14.34 -3.60 8.64
C GLN A 369 -14.22 -5.10 8.32
N SER A 370 -15.02 -5.93 9.00
CA SER A 370 -15.13 -7.37 8.78
C SER A 370 -16.41 -7.76 8.02
N ARG A 371 -17.03 -6.82 7.28
CA ARG A 371 -18.24 -7.11 6.50
C ARG A 371 -17.98 -8.22 5.47
N VAL A 372 -19.00 -9.03 5.23
CA VAL A 372 -19.00 -9.99 4.12
C VAL A 372 -19.95 -9.45 3.07
N GLY A 373 -19.49 -9.39 1.82
CA GLY A 373 -20.25 -8.83 0.70
C GLY A 373 -20.58 -7.34 0.87
N ASP A 374 -21.76 -6.90 0.43
CA ASP A 374 -22.12 -5.47 0.38
C ASP A 374 -22.46 -4.86 1.77
N GLY A 375 -22.49 -5.70 2.80
CA GLY A 375 -22.75 -5.33 4.19
C GLY A 375 -24.21 -5.05 4.53
N THR A 376 -25.14 -5.28 3.60
CA THR A 376 -26.58 -5.17 3.85
C THR A 376 -27.15 -6.47 4.39
N THR A 377 -28.30 -6.34 5.07
CA THR A 377 -29.07 -7.50 5.53
C THR A 377 -29.62 -8.33 4.35
N MET A 378 -29.84 -7.73 3.17
CA MET A 378 -30.33 -8.42 1.98
C MET A 378 -29.28 -9.38 1.43
N ASP A 379 -28.04 -8.90 1.37
CA ASP A 379 -26.88 -9.68 0.93
C ASP A 379 -26.54 -10.80 1.92
N ALA A 380 -26.62 -10.50 3.22
CA ALA A 380 -26.52 -11.52 4.27
C ALA A 380 -27.56 -12.64 4.09
N ILE A 381 -28.83 -12.30 3.77
CA ILE A 381 -29.89 -13.28 3.52
C ILE A 381 -29.63 -14.09 2.25
N ARG A 382 -29.20 -13.45 1.15
CA ARG A 382 -28.83 -14.16 -0.09
C ARG A 382 -27.74 -15.20 0.18
N ARG A 383 -26.72 -14.83 0.94
CA ARG A 383 -25.63 -15.73 1.32
C ARG A 383 -26.11 -16.86 2.22
N GLU A 384 -26.92 -16.57 3.24
CA GLU A 384 -27.49 -17.56 4.15
C GLU A 384 -28.34 -18.61 3.41
N LEU A 385 -29.14 -18.18 2.43
CA LEU A 385 -29.94 -19.09 1.60
C LEU A 385 -29.10 -19.91 0.62
N ALA A 386 -28.01 -19.34 0.09
CA ALA A 386 -27.13 -20.05 -0.84
C ALA A 386 -26.21 -21.07 -0.15
N THR A 387 -25.79 -20.80 1.09
CA THR A 387 -24.77 -21.58 1.80
C THR A 387 -25.34 -22.45 2.92
N GLY A 388 -26.49 -22.09 3.49
CA GLY A 388 -27.01 -22.70 4.71
C GLY A 388 -26.33 -22.25 6.00
N ASP A 389 -25.29 -21.41 5.92
CA ASP A 389 -24.47 -20.97 7.04
C ASP A 389 -24.80 -19.53 7.50
N PRO A 390 -24.66 -19.21 8.79
CA PRO A 390 -24.92 -17.87 9.32
C PRO A 390 -23.84 -16.86 8.94
N THR A 391 -24.23 -15.59 8.75
CA THR A 391 -23.27 -14.47 8.62
C THR A 391 -22.94 -13.89 10.00
N HIS A 392 -21.64 -13.81 10.34
CA HIS A 392 -21.15 -13.41 11.69
C HIS A 392 -21.80 -14.21 12.85
N GLY A 393 -22.11 -15.48 12.62
CA GLY A 393 -22.66 -16.38 13.64
C GLY A 393 -24.14 -16.16 13.98
N ARG A 394 -24.88 -15.35 13.19
CA ARG A 394 -26.34 -15.20 13.32
C ARG A 394 -27.04 -15.31 11.96
N MET A 395 -28.26 -15.84 11.97
CA MET A 395 -29.13 -15.83 10.79
C MET A 395 -29.90 -14.51 10.71
N HIS A 396 -29.89 -13.89 9.54
CA HIS A 396 -30.52 -12.62 9.22
C HIS A 396 -31.89 -12.78 8.55
N ILE A 397 -32.26 -13.98 8.09
CA ILE A 397 -33.60 -14.30 7.53
C ILE A 397 -34.75 -13.85 8.44
N ILE A 398 -34.66 -14.13 9.75
CA ILE A 398 -35.73 -13.79 10.71
C ILE A 398 -35.89 -12.26 10.77
N LYS A 399 -34.77 -11.56 10.92
CA LYS A 399 -34.72 -10.09 10.97
C LYS A 399 -35.19 -9.45 9.67
N GLY A 400 -34.88 -10.07 8.52
CA GLY A 400 -35.38 -9.65 7.21
C GLY A 400 -36.90 -9.70 7.11
N ARG A 401 -37.51 -10.81 7.53
CA ARG A 401 -38.99 -10.98 7.56
C ARG A 401 -39.68 -9.99 8.48
N GLU A 402 -39.09 -9.72 9.65
CA GLU A 402 -39.61 -8.71 10.59
C GLU A 402 -39.54 -7.30 10.01
N THR A 403 -38.42 -6.95 9.37
CA THR A 403 -38.24 -5.63 8.73
C THR A 403 -39.18 -5.46 7.54
N LEU A 404 -39.39 -6.49 6.71
CA LEU A 404 -40.36 -6.49 5.61
C LEU A 404 -41.77 -6.14 6.10
N ARG A 405 -42.26 -6.85 7.13
CA ARG A 405 -43.57 -6.57 7.74
C ARG A 405 -43.66 -5.15 8.30
N GLY A 406 -42.57 -4.66 8.89
CA GLY A 406 -42.48 -3.29 9.42
C GLY A 406 -42.57 -2.23 8.34
N LEU A 407 -41.90 -2.43 7.21
CA LEU A 407 -41.92 -1.54 6.05
C LEU A 407 -43.29 -1.54 5.35
N GLU A 408 -43.93 -2.70 5.17
CA GLU A 408 -45.29 -2.79 4.59
C GLU A 408 -46.33 -2.09 5.47
N LYS A 409 -46.25 -2.25 6.80
CA LYS A 409 -47.10 -1.52 7.75
C LYS A 409 -46.84 -0.02 7.71
N TRP A 410 -45.56 0.39 7.61
CA TRP A 410 -45.21 1.80 7.52
C TRP A 410 -45.80 2.43 6.24
N LEU A 411 -45.65 1.76 5.09
CA LEU A 411 -46.13 2.25 3.80
C LEU A 411 -47.66 2.39 3.74
N THR A 412 -48.40 1.52 4.44
CA THR A 412 -49.86 1.56 4.52
C THR A 412 -50.40 2.63 5.47
N HIS A 413 -49.70 2.93 6.57
CA HIS A 413 -50.15 3.87 7.60
C HIS A 413 -49.62 5.31 7.45
N ARG A 414 -48.76 5.56 6.47
CA ARG A 414 -48.13 6.87 6.20
C ARG A 414 -48.40 7.32 4.77
N SER A 415 -49.69 7.51 4.45
CA SER A 415 -50.11 7.99 3.12
C SER A 415 -49.67 9.44 2.84
N ASP A 416 -49.35 10.20 3.89
CA ASP A 416 -48.89 11.58 3.92
C ASP A 416 -47.35 11.74 3.86
N ALA A 417 -46.59 10.64 3.92
CA ALA A 417 -45.14 10.68 3.81
C ALA A 417 -44.67 11.15 2.42
N SER A 418 -43.46 11.72 2.37
CA SER A 418 -42.89 12.26 1.13
C SER A 418 -42.83 11.18 0.02
N PRO A 419 -43.04 11.55 -1.25
CA PRO A 419 -42.94 10.61 -2.36
C PRO A 419 -41.57 9.89 -2.43
N ALA A 420 -40.50 10.60 -2.07
CA ALA A 420 -39.14 10.05 -2.02
C ALA A 420 -38.99 8.96 -0.95
N ASP A 421 -39.46 9.20 0.28
CA ASP A 421 -39.41 8.19 1.35
C ASP A 421 -40.25 6.97 1.02
N ARG A 422 -41.43 7.16 0.41
CA ARG A 422 -42.29 6.06 -0.04
C ARG A 422 -41.64 5.23 -1.14
N GLN A 423 -40.91 5.86 -2.07
CA GLN A 423 -40.15 5.17 -3.11
C GLN A 423 -39.01 4.33 -2.52
N VAL A 424 -38.25 4.87 -1.56
CA VAL A 424 -37.20 4.13 -0.85
C VAL A 424 -37.78 2.93 -0.10
N ALA A 425 -38.88 3.13 0.63
CA ALA A 425 -39.56 2.04 1.34
C ALA A 425 -40.05 0.94 0.38
N GLN A 426 -40.65 1.31 -0.75
CA GLN A 426 -41.12 0.33 -1.74
C GLN A 426 -39.97 -0.45 -2.38
N SER A 427 -38.85 0.22 -2.68
CA SER A 427 -37.65 -0.43 -3.23
C SER A 427 -37.10 -1.48 -2.26
N LEU A 428 -36.99 -1.14 -0.96
CA LEU A 428 -36.51 -2.06 0.07
C LEU A 428 -37.48 -3.22 0.33
N ILE A 429 -38.79 -2.99 0.22
CA ILE A 429 -39.81 -4.05 0.29
C ILE A 429 -39.64 -5.04 -0.86
N ASN A 430 -39.49 -4.54 -2.09
CA ASN A 430 -39.33 -5.38 -3.27
C ASN A 430 -38.05 -6.22 -3.18
N GLU A 431 -36.95 -5.61 -2.75
CA GLU A 431 -35.68 -6.33 -2.58
C GLU A 431 -35.75 -7.37 -1.46
N LEU A 432 -36.41 -7.06 -0.34
CA LEU A 432 -36.63 -8.03 0.73
C LEU A 432 -37.50 -9.20 0.30
N LYS A 433 -38.53 -8.95 -0.52
CA LYS A 433 -39.39 -10.01 -1.08
C LYS A 433 -38.64 -10.93 -2.02
N ASP A 434 -37.83 -10.35 -2.89
CA ASP A 434 -36.95 -11.07 -3.82
C ASP A 434 -36.00 -12.02 -3.06
N VAL A 435 -35.27 -11.50 -2.07
CA VAL A 435 -34.31 -12.32 -1.31
C VAL A 435 -34.97 -13.33 -0.36
N LEU A 436 -36.20 -13.10 0.08
CA LEU A 436 -36.94 -14.03 0.96
C LEU A 436 -37.79 -15.04 0.19
N GLY A 437 -37.90 -14.89 -1.13
CA GLY A 437 -38.76 -15.73 -1.99
C GLY A 437 -40.24 -15.61 -1.67
N SER A 438 -40.72 -14.40 -1.35
CA SER A 438 -42.08 -14.14 -0.81
C SER A 438 -42.89 -13.12 -1.58
#